data_AF-A0A1Y5SHR6-F1
#
_entry.id   AF-A0A1Y5SHR6-F1
#
_cell.length_a   1.000
_cell.length_b   1.000
_cell.length_c   1.000
_cell.angle_alpha   90.00
_cell.angle_beta   90.00
_cell.angle_gamma   90.00
#
_symmetry.space_group_name_H-M   'P 1'
#
loop_
_entity.id
_entity.type
_entity.pdbx_description
1 polymer ?
#
loop_
_entity_poly.entity_id
_entity_poly.type
_entity_poly.pdbx_seq_one_letter_code
_entity_poly.pdbx_strand_id
1 'polypeptide(L)'
;MDDVTVTLATPAKVGGKNEPQGKVLTVSLTVRDQLLAAGALVSGGEVVALLPDETTSVFEQAVAVKAKQIAQTIVEAAVEEAVTELTASANEANARADTAEAHTAEAQAQLTVMQDRVLELQAQLEAAPQGSVPQEAPEETAKTPAKVASKSKPKG
;
A
#
# COMPACT_ATOMS: atom_id res chain seq x y z
N MET A 1 4.53 -47.14 -26.29
CA MET A 1 5.42 -48.24 -25.87
C MET A 1 6.23 -47.66 -24.74
N ASP A 2 6.13 -48.26 -23.56
CA ASP A 2 6.77 -47.71 -22.36
C ASP A 2 8.24 -48.12 -22.38
N ASP A 3 9.09 -47.17 -22.76
CA ASP A 3 10.54 -47.34 -22.78
C ASP A 3 11.13 -46.89 -21.44
N VAL A 4 12.12 -47.62 -20.94
CA VAL A 4 12.77 -47.37 -19.66
C VAL A 4 14.28 -47.30 -19.84
N THR A 5 14.89 -46.34 -19.16
CA THR A 5 16.35 -46.18 -19.15
C THR A 5 16.95 -47.10 -18.07
N VAL A 6 17.90 -47.95 -18.46
CA VAL A 6 18.58 -48.89 -17.57
C VAL A 6 20.10 -48.77 -17.71
N THR A 7 20.81 -48.97 -16.60
CA THR A 7 22.28 -49.02 -16.57
C THR A 7 22.73 -50.45 -16.38
N LEU A 8 23.58 -50.95 -17.28
CA LEU A 8 24.08 -52.33 -17.21
C LEU A 8 25.09 -52.50 -16.08
N ALA A 9 24.84 -53.48 -15.21
CA ALA A 9 25.75 -53.90 -14.14
C ALA A 9 26.87 -54.80 -14.65
N THR A 10 26.62 -55.55 -15.72
CA THR A 10 27.56 -56.47 -16.36
C THR A 10 27.39 -56.38 -17.87
N PRO A 11 28.39 -56.80 -18.67
CA PRO A 11 28.25 -56.83 -20.12
C PRO A 11 27.09 -57.74 -20.53
N ALA A 12 26.18 -57.22 -21.35
CA ALA A 12 24.95 -57.94 -21.74
C ALA A 12 24.62 -57.75 -23.22
N LYS A 13 23.93 -58.73 -23.81
CA LYS A 13 23.51 -58.66 -25.21
C LYS A 13 22.14 -58.02 -25.30
N VAL A 14 22.07 -56.82 -25.88
CA VAL A 14 20.81 -56.06 -26.07
C VAL A 14 20.64 -55.80 -27.57
N GLY A 15 19.49 -56.17 -28.14
CA GLY A 15 19.22 -55.97 -29.57
C GLY A 15 20.23 -56.66 -30.50
N GLY A 16 20.81 -57.78 -30.08
CA GLY A 16 21.80 -58.51 -30.86
C GLY A 16 23.25 -58.03 -30.72
N LYS A 17 23.51 -56.91 -30.02
CA LYS A 17 24.85 -56.35 -29.79
C LYS A 17 25.26 -56.55 -28.33
N ASN A 18 26.54 -56.83 -28.09
CA ASN A 18 27.10 -56.86 -26.73
C ASN A 18 27.41 -55.44 -26.29
N GLU A 19 26.78 -55.04 -25.19
CA GLU A 19 26.93 -53.73 -24.59
C GLU A 19 27.78 -53.84 -23.32
N PRO A 20 28.76 -52.93 -23.12
CA PRO A 20 29.65 -52.99 -21.97
C PRO A 20 28.92 -52.61 -20.67
N GLN A 21 29.48 -53.06 -19.55
CA GLN A 21 29.08 -52.61 -18.21
C GLN A 21 29.12 -51.08 -18.11
N GLY A 22 28.19 -50.51 -17.35
CA GLY A 22 28.06 -49.08 -17.11
C GLY A 22 27.39 -48.31 -18.25
N LYS A 23 27.10 -48.96 -19.39
CA LYS A 23 26.35 -48.32 -20.47
C LYS A 23 24.89 -48.13 -20.07
N VAL A 24 24.40 -46.91 -20.32
CA VAL A 24 23.00 -46.54 -20.18
C VAL A 24 22.28 -46.82 -21.49
N LEU A 25 21.16 -47.54 -21.42
CA LEU A 25 20.37 -47.95 -22.58
C LEU A 25 18.89 -47.68 -22.35
N THR A 26 18.22 -47.19 -23.38
CA THR A 26 16.76 -47.12 -23.42
C THR A 26 16.24 -48.44 -24.00
N VAL A 27 15.49 -49.19 -23.19
CA VAL A 27 14.96 -50.52 -23.56
C VAL A 27 13.49 -50.63 -23.18
N SER A 28 12.74 -51.48 -23.88
CA SER A 28 11.36 -51.80 -23.47
C SER A 28 11.31 -52.51 -22.11
N LEU A 29 10.17 -52.44 -21.43
CA LEU A 29 9.93 -53.16 -20.15
C LEU A 29 10.25 -54.66 -20.22
N THR A 30 9.90 -55.33 -21.33
CA THR A 30 10.18 -56.76 -21.52
C THR A 30 11.68 -57.04 -21.54
N VAL A 31 12.46 -56.18 -22.20
CA VAL A 31 13.93 -56.32 -22.25
C VAL A 31 14.56 -56.00 -20.90
N ARG A 32 14.03 -55.00 -20.16
CA ARG A 32 14.45 -54.73 -18.77
C ARG A 32 14.26 -55.97 -17.90
N ASP A 33 13.09 -56.61 -17.94
CA ASP A 33 12.81 -57.77 -17.08
C ASP A 33 13.71 -58.97 -17.43
N GLN A 34 14.03 -59.14 -18.72
CA GLN A 34 15.03 -60.13 -19.15
C GLN A 34 16.43 -59.81 -18.64
N LEU A 35 16.85 -58.54 -18.68
CA LEU A 35 18.15 -58.11 -18.15
C LEU A 35 18.22 -58.23 -16.63
N LEU A 36 17.12 -57.97 -15.92
CA LEU A 36 17.01 -58.18 -14.48
C LEU A 36 17.12 -59.67 -14.13
N ALA A 37 16.37 -60.52 -14.83
CA ALA A 37 16.42 -61.98 -14.65
C ALA A 37 17.80 -62.57 -14.96
N ALA A 38 18.52 -61.98 -15.92
CA ALA A 38 19.89 -62.36 -16.26
C ALA A 38 20.94 -61.82 -15.27
N GLY A 39 20.54 -61.05 -14.25
CA GLY A 39 21.47 -60.41 -13.31
C GLY A 39 22.35 -59.32 -13.95
N ALA A 40 21.93 -58.81 -15.12
CA ALA A 40 22.65 -57.78 -15.86
C ALA A 40 22.34 -56.35 -15.39
N LEU A 41 21.42 -56.19 -14.43
CA LEU A 41 21.07 -54.91 -13.81
C LEU A 41 21.40 -54.95 -12.31
N VAL A 42 21.78 -53.81 -11.74
CA VAL A 42 21.92 -53.67 -10.28
C VAL A 42 20.52 -53.50 -9.72
N SER A 43 20.07 -54.43 -8.88
CA SER A 43 18.85 -54.27 -8.07
C SER A 43 19.04 -53.10 -7.10
N GLY A 44 18.72 -51.89 -7.56
CA GLY A 44 18.96 -50.64 -6.83
C GLY A 44 19.36 -49.45 -7.72
N GLY A 45 19.59 -49.66 -9.02
CA GLY A 45 19.76 -48.56 -9.97
C GLY A 45 18.43 -47.83 -10.17
N GLU A 46 18.42 -46.53 -9.87
CA GLU A 46 17.29 -45.62 -10.00
C GLU A 46 16.56 -45.80 -11.33
N VAL A 47 15.40 -46.47 -11.28
CA VAL A 47 14.51 -46.61 -12.43
C VAL A 47 13.79 -45.28 -12.58
N VAL A 48 14.39 -44.36 -13.33
CA VAL A 48 13.67 -43.17 -13.81
C VAL A 48 12.71 -43.65 -14.87
N ALA A 49 11.52 -44.09 -14.43
CA ALA A 49 10.39 -44.19 -15.32
C ALA A 49 10.13 -42.79 -15.85
N LEU A 50 10.33 -42.58 -17.16
CA LEU A 50 9.76 -41.45 -17.87
C LEU A 50 8.24 -41.64 -17.82
N LEU A 51 7.63 -41.22 -16.71
CA LEU A 51 6.19 -41.09 -16.61
C LEU A 51 5.75 -40.08 -17.67
N PRO A 52 4.61 -40.32 -18.35
CA PRO A 52 4.09 -39.40 -19.34
C PRO A 52 3.84 -38.03 -18.71
N ASP A 53 4.22 -36.99 -19.44
CA ASP A 53 4.17 -35.55 -19.12
C ASP A 53 2.74 -35.00 -18.85
N GLU A 54 1.73 -35.87 -18.83
CA GLU A 54 0.33 -35.48 -18.56
C GLU A 54 0.09 -35.18 -17.08
N THR A 55 0.77 -35.84 -16.14
CA THR A 55 0.58 -35.58 -14.70
C THR A 55 1.24 -34.28 -14.25
N THR A 56 2.34 -33.90 -14.88
CA THR A 56 3.04 -32.62 -14.68
C THR A 56 2.18 -31.45 -15.19
N SER A 57 1.55 -31.60 -16.35
CA SER A 57 0.68 -30.56 -16.93
C SER A 57 -0.53 -30.21 -16.04
N VAL A 58 -1.22 -31.22 -15.48
CA VAL A 58 -2.39 -30.98 -14.59
C VAL A 58 -1.97 -30.32 -13.28
N PHE A 59 -0.82 -30.71 -12.72
CA PHE A 59 -0.27 -30.09 -11.51
C PHE A 59 0.10 -28.62 -11.76
N GLU A 60 0.81 -28.32 -12.85
CA GLU A 60 1.17 -26.95 -13.21
C GLU A 60 -0.07 -26.05 -13.41
N GLN A 61 -1.12 -26.58 -14.05
CA GLN A 61 -2.40 -25.87 -14.17
C GLN A 61 -3.04 -25.61 -12.80
N ALA A 62 -3.04 -26.59 -11.90
CA ALA A 62 -3.58 -26.43 -10.54
C ALA A 62 -2.77 -25.39 -9.74
N VAL A 63 -1.44 -25.39 -9.86
CA VAL A 63 -0.56 -24.39 -9.27
C VAL A 63 -0.84 -23.00 -9.85
N ALA A 64 -0.99 -22.86 -11.17
CA ALA A 64 -1.31 -21.60 -11.82
C ALA A 64 -2.67 -21.03 -11.35
N VAL A 65 -3.69 -21.89 -11.23
CA VAL A 65 -5.00 -21.50 -10.69
C VAL A 65 -4.88 -21.04 -9.23
N LYS A 66 -4.11 -21.76 -8.40
CA LYS A 66 -3.90 -21.38 -7.00
C LYS A 66 -3.11 -20.09 -6.85
N ALA A 67 -2.04 -19.92 -7.63
CA ALA A 67 -1.27 -18.68 -7.66
C ALA A 67 -2.14 -17.49 -8.06
N LYS A 68 -3.02 -17.67 -9.07
CA LYS A 68 -3.99 -16.64 -9.47
C LYS A 68 -4.96 -16.30 -8.34
N GLN A 69 -5.50 -17.30 -7.65
CA GLN A 69 -6.41 -17.08 -6.51
C GLN A 69 -5.72 -16.28 -5.40
N ILE A 70 -4.49 -16.66 -5.03
CA ILE A 70 -3.72 -15.95 -3.99
C ILE A 70 -3.45 -14.50 -4.42
N ALA A 71 -3.04 -14.28 -5.67
CA ALA A 71 -2.81 -12.94 -6.19
C ALA A 71 -4.08 -12.08 -6.16
N GLN A 72 -5.23 -12.64 -6.54
CA GLN A 72 -6.51 -11.94 -6.48
C GLN A 72 -6.90 -11.55 -5.06
N THR A 73 -6.75 -12.44 -4.07
CA THR A 73 -7.04 -12.13 -2.67
C THR A 73 -6.13 -11.05 -2.11
N ILE A 74 -4.84 -11.05 -2.46
CA ILE A 74 -3.90 -10.00 -2.03
C ILE A 74 -4.30 -8.64 -2.64
N VAL A 75 -4.66 -8.62 -3.92
CA VAL A 75 -5.10 -7.39 -4.60
C VAL A 75 -6.41 -6.88 -3.99
N GLU A 76 -7.37 -7.76 -3.72
CA GLU A 76 -8.65 -7.38 -3.11
C GLU A 76 -8.45 -6.74 -1.73
N ALA A 77 -7.62 -7.35 -0.87
CA ALA A 77 -7.30 -6.78 0.44
C ALA A 77 -6.61 -5.41 0.33
N ALA A 78 -5.67 -5.25 -0.60
CA ALA A 78 -4.98 -3.98 -0.81
C ALA A 78 -5.91 -2.88 -1.35
N VAL A 79 -6.88 -3.24 -2.21
CA VAL A 79 -7.89 -2.30 -2.70
C VAL A 79 -8.85 -1.90 -1.58
N GLU A 80 -9.30 -2.84 -0.74
CA GLU A 80 -10.18 -2.53 0.39
C GLU A 80 -9.51 -1.57 1.38
N GLU A 81 -8.24 -1.80 1.69
CA GLU A 81 -7.44 -0.89 2.53
C GLU A 81 -7.34 0.50 1.89
N ALA A 82 -6.96 0.58 0.62
CA ALA A 82 -6.84 1.86 -0.09
C ALA A 82 -8.18 2.63 -0.18
N VAL A 83 -9.30 1.92 -0.39
CA VAL A 83 -10.64 2.53 -0.41
C VAL A 83 -11.01 3.05 0.97
N THR A 84 -10.67 2.33 2.03
CA THR A 84 -10.93 2.76 3.41
C THR A 84 -10.17 4.04 3.74
N GLU A 85 -8.87 4.10 3.42
CA GLU A 85 -8.05 5.29 3.60
C GLU A 85 -8.54 6.48 2.78
N LEU A 86 -8.88 6.25 1.50
CA LEU A 86 -9.39 7.30 0.62
C LEU A 86 -10.73 7.86 1.15
N THR A 87 -11.61 6.99 1.64
CA THR A 87 -12.89 7.41 2.22
C THR A 87 -12.69 8.23 3.48
N ALA A 88 -11.77 7.81 4.36
CA ALA A 88 -11.43 8.58 5.56
C ALA A 88 -10.87 9.97 5.20
N SER A 89 -9.97 10.04 4.22
CA SER A 89 -9.39 11.30 3.75
C SER A 89 -10.44 12.22 3.12
N ALA A 90 -11.34 11.67 2.31
CA ALA A 90 -12.44 12.42 1.71
C ALA A 90 -13.39 12.99 2.78
N ASN A 91 -13.74 12.19 3.79
CA ASN A 91 -14.59 12.64 4.89
C ASN A 91 -13.92 13.77 5.69
N GLU A 92 -12.62 13.67 5.97
CA GLU A 92 -11.88 14.74 6.66
C GLU A 92 -11.82 16.02 5.82
N ALA A 93 -11.58 15.90 4.51
CA ALA A 93 -11.57 17.03 3.59
C ALA A 93 -12.94 17.73 3.54
N ASN A 94 -14.03 16.96 3.48
CA ASN A 94 -15.39 17.49 3.50
C ASN A 94 -15.69 18.19 4.82
N ALA A 95 -15.33 17.59 5.97
CA ALA A 95 -15.53 18.24 7.26
C ALA A 95 -14.76 19.57 7.37
N ARG A 96 -13.54 19.65 6.80
CA ARG A 96 -12.77 20.89 6.70
C ARG A 96 -13.45 21.92 5.80
N ALA A 97 -14.02 21.49 4.67
CA ALA A 97 -14.78 22.36 3.78
C ALA A 97 -16.02 22.93 4.47
N ASP A 98 -16.83 22.09 5.10
CA ASP A 98 -18.03 22.51 5.85
C ASP A 98 -17.69 23.53 6.95
N THR A 99 -16.59 23.29 7.67
CA THR A 99 -16.10 24.21 8.70
C THR A 99 -15.69 25.55 8.11
N ALA A 100 -14.99 25.54 6.97
CA ALA A 100 -14.56 26.76 6.28
C ALA A 100 -15.76 27.56 5.73
N GLU A 101 -16.78 26.87 5.20
CA GLU A 101 -18.02 27.49 4.76
C GLU A 101 -18.77 28.15 5.91
N ALA A 102 -18.87 27.47 7.07
CA ALA A 102 -19.48 28.03 8.27
C ALA A 102 -18.75 29.30 8.75
N HIS A 103 -17.42 29.27 8.82
CA HIS A 103 -16.62 30.46 9.16
C HIS A 103 -16.79 31.59 8.15
N THR A 104 -16.91 31.27 6.86
CA THR A 104 -17.13 32.28 5.82
C THR A 104 -18.50 32.93 5.97
N ALA A 105 -19.55 32.14 6.23
CA ALA A 105 -20.89 32.65 6.48
C ALA A 105 -20.94 33.55 7.73
N GLU A 106 -20.28 33.14 8.82
CA GLU A 106 -20.17 33.94 10.04
C GLU A 106 -19.44 35.27 9.78
N ALA A 107 -18.29 35.22 9.10
CA ALA A 107 -17.52 36.41 8.76
C ALA A 107 -18.31 37.38 7.87
N GLN A 108 -19.08 36.86 6.90
CA GLN A 108 -19.97 37.67 6.06
C GLN A 108 -21.06 38.34 6.90
N ALA A 109 -21.69 37.61 7.82
CA ALA A 109 -22.71 38.19 8.71
C ALA A 109 -22.13 39.31 9.60
N GLN A 110 -20.95 39.09 10.19
CA GLN A 110 -20.26 40.11 10.99
C GLN A 110 -19.90 41.33 10.15
N LEU A 111 -19.45 41.13 8.91
CA LEU A 111 -19.11 42.21 7.99
C LEU A 111 -20.34 43.06 7.64
N THR A 112 -21.49 42.45 7.38
CA THR A 112 -22.76 43.18 7.18
C THR A 112 -23.12 44.01 8.40
N VAL A 113 -23.06 43.44 9.60
CA VAL A 113 -23.34 44.18 10.85
C VAL A 113 -22.38 45.37 11.04
N MET A 114 -21.10 45.18 10.75
CA MET A 114 -20.11 46.27 10.83
C MET A 114 -20.38 47.36 9.79
N GLN A 115 -20.75 46.99 8.57
CA GLN A 115 -21.11 47.95 7.51
C GLN A 115 -22.33 48.78 7.91
N ASP A 116 -23.38 48.14 8.42
CA ASP A 116 -24.59 48.83 8.89
C ASP A 116 -24.26 49.81 10.03
N ARG A 117 -23.40 49.41 10.96
CA ARG A 117 -22.96 50.27 12.05
C ARG A 117 -22.10 51.45 11.59
N VAL A 118 -21.27 51.25 10.57
CA VAL A 118 -20.50 52.35 9.95
C VAL A 118 -21.46 53.36 9.30
N LEU A 119 -22.48 52.89 8.57
CA LEU A 119 -23.48 53.77 7.97
C LEU A 119 -24.28 54.53 9.04
N GLU A 120 -24.67 53.86 10.12
CA GLU A 120 -25.35 54.51 11.25
C GLU A 120 -24.48 55.60 11.88
N LEU A 121 -23.20 55.30 12.14
CA LEU A 121 -22.26 56.27 12.70
C LEU A 121 -22.00 57.45 11.76
N GLN A 122 -21.93 57.22 10.45
CA GLN A 122 -21.81 58.28 9.45
C GLN A 122 -23.04 59.19 9.46
N ALA A 123 -24.25 58.62 9.50
CA ALA A 123 -25.48 59.39 9.59
C ALA A 123 -25.56 60.21 10.89
N GLN A 124 -25.13 59.64 12.02
CA GLN A 124 -25.03 60.38 13.29
C GLN A 124 -24.02 61.53 13.21
N LEU A 125 -22.89 61.33 12.52
CA LEU A 125 -21.87 62.37 12.33
C LEU A 125 -22.38 63.52 11.46
N GLU A 126 -23.14 63.23 10.41
CA GLU A 126 -23.77 64.21 9.52
C GLU A 126 -24.91 64.98 10.21
N ALA A 127 -25.68 64.29 11.06
CA ALA A 127 -26.77 64.89 11.83
C ALA A 127 -26.28 65.68 13.06
N ALA A 128 -25.03 65.51 13.48
CA ALA A 128 -24.45 66.27 14.59
C ALA A 128 -24.31 67.75 14.18
N PRO A 129 -24.87 68.70 14.95
CA PRO A 129 -24.69 70.11 14.65
C PRO A 129 -23.19 70.44 14.73
N GLN A 130 -22.65 71.01 13.66
CA GLN A 130 -21.33 71.64 13.61
C GLN A 130 -21.33 72.86 14.55
N GLY A 131 -21.25 72.61 15.86
CA GLY A 131 -21.44 73.59 16.91
C GLY A 131 -20.31 73.54 17.92
N SER A 132 -19.36 74.46 17.74
CA SER A 132 -18.32 74.91 18.68
C SER A 132 -17.35 73.85 19.20
N VAL A 133 -16.17 73.82 18.59
CA VAL A 133 -14.92 73.54 19.32
C VAL A 133 -14.80 74.60 20.41
N PRO A 134 -14.74 74.27 21.71
CA PRO A 134 -14.22 75.20 22.70
C PRO A 134 -12.73 75.34 22.41
N GLN A 135 -12.38 76.42 21.72
CA GLN A 135 -11.01 76.89 21.65
C GLN A 135 -10.65 77.45 23.03
N GLU A 136 -10.05 76.60 23.87
CA GLU A 136 -9.21 77.09 24.96
C GLU A 136 -8.08 76.07 25.21
N ALA A 137 -6.91 76.43 24.70
CA ALA A 137 -5.62 76.08 25.26
C ALA A 137 -4.93 77.41 25.62
N PRO A 138 -3.90 77.46 26.48
CA PRO A 138 -3.25 76.38 27.24
C PRO A 138 -3.02 76.75 28.74
N GLU A 139 -2.75 75.78 29.61
CA GLU A 139 -1.77 76.02 30.69
C GLU A 139 -1.05 74.74 31.11
N GLU A 140 0.19 74.69 30.63
CA GLU A 140 1.39 74.11 31.19
C GLU A 140 1.36 73.81 32.70
N THR A 141 1.67 72.57 33.11
CA THR A 141 2.75 72.33 34.08
C THR A 141 3.26 70.89 33.99
N ALA A 142 4.57 70.83 33.82
CA ALA A 142 5.39 69.64 33.82
C ALA A 142 5.29 68.84 35.13
N LYS A 143 5.42 67.50 35.02
CA LYS A 143 6.38 66.69 35.80
C LYS A 143 6.46 65.26 35.26
N THR A 144 7.65 64.94 34.76
CA THR A 144 8.17 63.62 34.35
C THR A 144 8.42 62.71 35.59
N PRO A 145 8.83 61.43 35.45
CA PRO A 145 8.19 60.29 36.11
C PRO A 145 9.02 59.69 37.26
N ALA A 146 8.36 59.00 38.21
CA ALA A 146 9.04 58.21 39.23
C ALA A 146 8.85 56.70 39.00
N LYS A 147 9.91 56.12 38.46
CA LYS A 147 10.32 54.71 38.51
C LYS A 147 10.04 54.03 39.86
N VAL A 148 9.29 52.93 39.87
CA VAL A 148 9.48 51.87 40.87
C VAL A 148 9.49 50.52 40.16
N ALA A 149 10.67 49.90 40.18
CA ALA A 149 10.87 48.52 39.80
C ALA A 149 10.35 47.61 40.93
N SER A 150 9.59 46.59 40.58
CA SER A 150 9.44 45.40 41.42
C SER A 150 9.42 44.15 40.54
N LYS A 151 10.56 43.47 40.53
CA LYS A 151 10.70 42.06 40.13
C LYS A 151 9.68 41.24 40.93
N SER A 152 8.86 40.44 40.26
CA SER A 152 8.33 39.22 40.85
C SER A 152 8.41 38.10 39.81
N LYS A 153 9.03 37.01 40.24
CA LYS A 153 9.46 35.82 39.50
C LYS A 153 8.35 34.78 39.61
N PRO A 154 7.89 34.11 38.53
CA PRO A 154 7.14 32.89 38.70
C PRO A 154 8.10 31.70 38.79
N LYS A 155 7.93 30.93 39.87
CA LYS A 155 8.36 29.53 40.03
C LYS A 155 7.14 28.68 39.66
N GLY A 156 7.33 27.66 38.83
CA GLY A 156 6.30 26.68 38.47
C GLY A 156 6.46 26.27 37.03
#